data_AF-A0AAE9H510-F1
#
_entry.id   AF-A0AAE9H510-F1
#
_cell.length_a   1.000
_cell.length_b   1.000
_cell.length_c   1.000
_cell.angle_alpha   90.00
_cell.angle_beta   90.00
_cell.angle_gamma   90.00
#
_symmetry.space_group_name_H-M   'P 1'
#
loop_
_entity.id
_entity.type
_entity.pdbx_description
1 polymer ?
#
loop_
_entity_poly.entity_id
_entity_poly.type
_entity_poly.pdbx_seq_one_letter_code
_entity_poly.pdbx_strand_id
1 'polypeptide(L)'
;MEKLDIQFGDEGTGEWQLVDDNRQSTLYTPDGPYTLGESYFDQTYDGLGVLPSWLSVEPGPKAEPSLEQLREQQLAVVNAGFERAVLELTAGYPATERLTWPVQQAEALAWSTDSSAATPYLDGIAAARGISLDVMRQKTLAQVRLFLQMTQQFIGVRQGLRDQIDVAASEAAVKAVVWPGSGTQA
;
A
#
# COMPACT_ATOMS: atom_id res chain seq x y z
N MET A 1 14.14 -29.59 22.74
CA MET A 1 14.21 -29.94 24.18
C MET A 1 12.80 -29.86 24.68
N GLU A 2 12.10 -31.00 24.77
CA GLU A 2 10.83 -31.10 25.49
C GLU A 2 11.06 -30.57 26.91
N LYS A 3 10.28 -29.56 27.31
CA LYS A 3 10.25 -29.10 28.68
C LYS A 3 9.15 -29.88 29.36
N LEU A 4 9.55 -30.69 30.33
CA LEU A 4 8.66 -31.50 31.14
C LEU A 4 8.37 -30.69 32.41
N ASP A 5 7.11 -30.53 32.77
CA ASP A 5 6.70 -29.90 34.03
C ASP A 5 6.22 -30.96 35.02
N ILE A 6 6.48 -30.69 36.29
CA ILE A 6 6.12 -31.58 37.40
C ILE A 6 4.89 -30.96 38.08
N GLN A 7 3.69 -31.41 37.70
CA GLN A 7 2.45 -30.90 38.27
C GLN A 7 1.97 -31.67 39.51
N PHE A 8 1.39 -30.90 40.43
CA PHE A 8 0.99 -31.22 41.79
C PHE A 8 0.02 -32.42 41.84
N GLY A 9 0.44 -33.53 42.45
CA GLY A 9 -0.43 -34.70 42.66
C GLY A 9 -1.55 -34.42 43.66
N ASP A 10 -2.73 -35.01 43.42
CA ASP A 10 -3.85 -35.00 44.36
C ASP A 10 -3.39 -35.40 45.77
N GLU A 11 -3.87 -34.67 46.80
CA GLU A 11 -3.56 -34.96 48.20
C GLU A 11 -3.96 -36.42 48.55
N GLY A 12 -2.97 -37.31 48.67
CA GLY A 12 -3.14 -38.65 49.26
C GLY A 12 -2.64 -39.87 48.48
N THR A 13 -2.04 -39.74 47.29
CA THR A 13 -1.60 -40.92 46.48
C THR A 13 -0.12 -40.97 46.10
N GLY A 14 0.62 -39.86 46.19
CA GLY A 14 2.10 -39.86 46.22
C GLY A 14 2.84 -40.26 44.94
N GLU A 15 2.17 -40.36 43.79
CA GLU A 15 2.84 -40.63 42.51
C GLU A 15 3.05 -39.34 41.71
N TRP A 16 4.31 -38.94 41.54
CA TRP A 16 4.70 -37.87 40.64
C TRP A 16 4.68 -38.38 39.20
N GLN A 17 3.86 -37.76 38.35
CA GLN A 17 3.84 -38.02 36.92
C GLN A 17 4.48 -36.87 36.17
N LEU A 18 5.44 -37.23 35.32
CA LEU A 18 6.10 -36.29 34.41
C LEU A 18 5.18 -36.10 33.20
N VAL A 19 4.76 -34.86 32.93
CA VAL A 19 3.89 -34.51 31.79
C VAL A 19 4.53 -33.45 30.90
N ASP A 20 4.17 -33.47 29.63
CA ASP A 20 4.61 -32.45 28.67
C ASP A 20 4.05 -31.08 29.06
N ASP A 21 4.88 -30.04 28.96
CA ASP A 21 4.49 -28.65 29.20
C ASP A 21 4.51 -27.83 27.91
N ASN A 22 3.32 -27.59 27.37
CA ASN A 22 3.06 -26.80 26.18
C ASN A 22 2.66 -25.35 26.51
N ARG A 23 2.69 -24.91 27.78
CA ARG A 23 2.21 -23.56 28.17
C ARG A 23 3.07 -22.41 27.66
N GLN A 24 4.29 -22.70 27.24
CA GLN A 24 5.20 -21.74 26.60
C GLN A 24 5.17 -21.84 25.07
N SER A 25 4.44 -22.80 24.51
CA SER A 25 4.28 -23.00 23.08
C SER A 25 3.12 -22.15 22.56
N THR A 26 3.27 -21.60 21.35
CA THR A 26 2.12 -21.11 20.60
C THR A 26 1.43 -22.31 19.95
N LEU A 27 0.18 -22.54 20.32
CA LEU A 27 -0.63 -23.63 19.80
C LEU A 27 -1.63 -23.11 18.77
N TYR A 28 -2.00 -23.94 17.82
CA TYR A 28 -2.90 -23.61 16.72
C TYR A 28 -3.97 -24.67 16.59
N THR A 29 -5.21 -24.22 16.40
CA THR A 29 -6.29 -25.02 15.82
C THR A 29 -6.25 -24.92 14.29
N PRO A 30 -7.05 -25.70 13.56
CA PRO A 30 -7.27 -25.49 12.13
C PRO A 30 -7.71 -24.07 11.74
N ASP A 31 -8.33 -23.33 12.68
CA ASP A 31 -8.91 -22.01 12.43
C ASP A 31 -7.98 -20.85 12.83
N GLY A 32 -6.89 -21.12 13.55
CA GLY A 32 -5.93 -20.09 13.97
C GLY A 32 -5.23 -20.39 15.29
N PRO A 33 -4.61 -19.37 15.92
CA PRO A 33 -3.97 -19.52 17.23
C PRO A 33 -4.98 -19.92 18.30
N TYR A 34 -4.62 -20.86 19.16
CA TYR A 34 -5.40 -21.33 20.30
C TYR A 34 -4.99 -20.61 21.58
N THR A 35 -5.96 -20.17 22.37
CA THR A 35 -5.72 -19.65 23.73
C THR A 35 -5.91 -20.77 24.74
N LEU A 36 -4.92 -21.01 25.61
CA LEU A 36 -5.02 -22.05 26.64
C LEU A 36 -6.27 -21.86 27.53
N GLY A 37 -7.02 -22.94 27.72
CA GLY A 37 -8.28 -22.94 28.46
C GLY A 37 -9.51 -22.49 27.67
N GLU A 38 -9.36 -22.06 26.41
CA GLU A 38 -10.48 -21.76 25.53
C GLU A 38 -11.18 -23.06 25.06
N SER A 39 -12.50 -23.03 24.90
CA SER A 39 -13.23 -24.18 24.37
C SER A 39 -13.12 -24.25 22.86
N TYR A 40 -12.75 -25.42 22.33
CA TYR A 40 -12.75 -25.76 20.91
C TYR A 40 -13.48 -27.10 20.73
N PHE A 41 -14.63 -27.09 20.06
CA PHE A 41 -15.53 -28.25 19.94
C PHE A 41 -15.82 -28.97 21.27
N ASP A 42 -16.21 -28.20 22.30
CA ASP A 42 -16.50 -28.68 23.66
C ASP A 42 -15.32 -29.35 24.36
N GLN A 43 -14.09 -29.14 23.88
CA GLN A 43 -12.84 -29.57 24.51
C GLN A 43 -12.00 -28.36 24.91
N THR A 44 -11.23 -28.50 25.99
CA THR A 44 -10.31 -27.47 26.48
C THR A 44 -8.94 -28.09 26.72
N TYR A 45 -7.89 -27.31 26.51
CA TYR A 45 -6.52 -27.71 26.80
C TYR A 45 -5.81 -26.60 27.55
N ASP A 46 -5.27 -26.91 28.72
CA ASP A 46 -4.60 -25.95 29.62
C ASP A 46 -3.08 -25.85 29.36
N GLY A 47 -2.57 -26.61 28.39
CA GLY A 47 -1.16 -26.64 28.03
C GLY A 47 -0.37 -27.78 28.67
N LEU A 48 -1.03 -28.72 29.36
CA LEU A 48 -0.34 -29.81 30.05
C LEU A 48 -0.72 -31.19 29.53
N GLY A 49 0.26 -32.09 29.50
CA GLY A 49 0.09 -33.45 29.01
C GLY A 49 0.08 -33.53 27.49
N VAL A 50 -0.35 -34.68 26.96
CA VAL A 50 -0.28 -34.99 25.53
C VAL A 50 -1.06 -33.95 24.73
N LEU A 51 -0.42 -33.40 23.69
CA LEU A 51 -1.05 -32.43 22.80
C LEU A 51 -2.26 -33.08 22.12
N PRO A 52 -3.48 -32.52 22.26
CA PRO A 52 -4.67 -33.00 21.58
C PRO A 52 -4.49 -32.97 20.05
N SER A 53 -5.12 -33.91 19.35
CA SER A 53 -4.99 -34.03 17.89
C SER A 53 -5.54 -32.83 17.09
N TRP A 54 -6.36 -31.99 17.72
CA TRP A 54 -6.87 -30.74 17.15
C TRP A 54 -5.96 -29.53 17.41
N LEU A 55 -4.84 -29.72 18.13
CA LEU A 55 -3.80 -28.72 18.32
C LEU A 55 -2.52 -29.08 17.59
N SER A 56 -1.86 -28.05 17.08
CA SER A 56 -0.55 -28.11 16.45
C SER A 56 0.35 -27.02 17.02
N VAL A 57 1.66 -27.30 17.10
CA VAL A 57 2.69 -26.28 17.40
C VAL A 57 3.09 -25.49 16.14
N GLU A 58 2.68 -25.98 14.97
CA GLU A 58 2.86 -25.30 13.69
C GLU A 58 1.54 -24.68 13.23
N PRO A 59 1.56 -23.43 12.74
CA PRO A 59 0.39 -22.84 12.12
C PRO A 59 -0.03 -23.64 10.89
N GLY A 60 -1.34 -23.78 10.69
CA GLY A 60 -1.89 -24.37 9.47
C GLY A 60 -1.49 -23.59 8.20
N PRO A 61 -1.66 -24.18 7.01
CA PRO A 61 -1.36 -23.49 5.75
C PRO A 61 -2.15 -22.18 5.66
N LYS A 62 -1.43 -21.08 5.39
CA LYS A 62 -2.06 -19.77 5.22
C LYS A 62 -3.06 -19.85 4.07
N ALA A 63 -4.32 -19.48 4.33
CA ALA A 63 -5.35 -19.45 3.29
C ALA A 63 -4.88 -18.62 2.08
N GLU A 64 -5.06 -19.18 0.89
CA GLU A 64 -4.77 -18.45 -0.35
C GLU A 64 -5.70 -17.23 -0.46
N PRO A 65 -5.18 -16.09 -0.95
CA PRO A 65 -6.00 -14.90 -1.08
C PRO A 65 -7.14 -15.13 -2.07
N SER A 66 -8.32 -14.60 -1.75
CA SER A 66 -9.44 -14.61 -2.69
C SER A 66 -9.13 -13.75 -3.93
N LEU A 67 -9.87 -13.98 -5.01
CA LEU A 67 -9.72 -13.15 -6.22
C LEU A 67 -9.94 -11.67 -5.93
N GLU A 68 -10.85 -11.34 -5.01
CA GLU A 68 -11.10 -9.95 -4.60
C GLU A 68 -9.90 -9.35 -3.87
N GLN A 69 -9.31 -10.10 -2.93
CA GLN A 69 -8.08 -9.68 -2.25
C GLN A 69 -6.92 -9.50 -3.23
N LEU A 70 -6.83 -10.34 -4.26
CA LEU A 70 -5.84 -10.20 -5.32
C LEU A 70 -6.06 -8.91 -6.14
N ARG A 71 -7.31 -8.55 -6.46
CA ARG A 71 -7.62 -7.29 -7.15
C ARG A 71 -7.24 -6.08 -6.30
N GLU A 72 -7.58 -6.08 -5.02
CA GLU A 72 -7.22 -5.01 -4.08
C GLU A 72 -5.69 -4.83 -3.99
N GLN A 73 -4.96 -5.94 -3.85
CA GLN A 73 -3.49 -5.94 -3.82
C GLN A 73 -2.92 -5.40 -5.13
N GLN A 74 -3.44 -5.83 -6.28
CA GLN A 74 -2.95 -5.37 -7.58
C GLN A 74 -3.27 -3.89 -7.82
N LEU A 75 -4.43 -3.41 -7.40
CA LEU A 75 -4.78 -2.00 -7.47
C LEU A 75 -3.83 -1.15 -6.63
N ALA A 76 -3.41 -1.64 -5.46
CA ALA A 76 -2.39 -0.99 -4.64
C ALA A 76 -1.04 -0.91 -5.38
N VAL A 77 -0.64 -1.96 -6.10
CA VAL A 77 0.58 -1.95 -6.93
C VAL A 77 0.49 -0.92 -8.06
N VAL A 78 -0.64 -0.85 -8.77
CA VAL A 78 -0.88 0.15 -9.82
C VAL A 78 -0.85 1.57 -9.25
N ASN A 79 -1.50 1.81 -8.12
CA ASN A 79 -1.49 3.11 -7.44
C ASN A 79 -0.06 3.49 -7.02
N ALA A 80 0.73 2.56 -6.48
CA ALA A 80 2.13 2.82 -6.16
C ALA A 80 3.01 3.13 -7.39
N GLY A 81 2.69 2.55 -8.55
CA GLY A 81 3.31 2.91 -9.83
C GLY A 81 2.98 4.35 -10.24
N PHE A 82 1.70 4.72 -10.17
CA PHE A 82 1.22 6.07 -10.44
C PHE A 82 1.88 7.11 -9.54
N GLU A 83 1.89 6.89 -8.22
CA GLU A 83 2.48 7.82 -7.26
C GLU A 83 3.99 8.02 -7.49
N ARG A 84 4.72 6.95 -7.85
CA ARG A 84 6.14 7.06 -8.22
C ARG A 84 6.34 7.92 -9.47
N ALA A 85 5.52 7.74 -10.51
CA ALA A 85 5.60 8.54 -11.73
C ALA A 85 5.31 10.03 -11.46
N VAL A 86 4.31 10.33 -10.61
CA VAL A 86 4.01 11.71 -10.19
C VAL A 86 5.13 12.30 -9.35
N LEU A 87 5.72 11.52 -8.44
CA LEU A 87 6.86 11.95 -7.63
C LEU A 87 8.08 12.27 -8.50
N GLU A 88 8.38 11.43 -9.49
CA GLU A 88 9.45 11.67 -10.46
C GLU A 88 9.20 12.95 -11.29
N LEU A 89 7.97 13.13 -11.79
CA LEU A 89 7.59 14.33 -12.56
C LEU A 89 7.72 15.62 -11.75
N THR A 90 7.53 15.55 -10.44
CA THR A 90 7.57 16.71 -9.53
C THR A 90 8.87 16.80 -8.74
N ALA A 91 9.85 15.95 -9.04
CA ALA A 91 11.15 15.95 -8.37
C ALA A 91 11.86 17.30 -8.55
N GLY A 92 12.44 17.81 -7.46
CA GLY A 92 13.12 19.11 -7.45
C GLY A 92 12.23 20.31 -7.12
N TYR A 93 10.90 20.13 -7.02
CA TYR A 93 9.97 21.18 -6.62
C TYR A 93 9.47 20.98 -5.17
N PRO A 94 9.81 21.89 -4.23
CA PRO A 94 9.33 21.81 -2.85
C PRO A 94 7.81 21.75 -2.74
N ALA A 95 7.30 21.05 -1.73
CA ALA A 95 5.84 20.91 -1.53
C ALA A 95 5.13 22.28 -1.43
N THR A 96 5.72 23.24 -0.73
CA THR A 96 5.18 24.60 -0.60
C THR A 96 5.08 25.32 -1.95
N GLU A 97 6.05 25.12 -2.86
CA GLU A 97 5.99 25.71 -4.20
C GLU A 97 4.84 25.11 -5.03
N ARG A 98 4.63 23.79 -4.92
CA ARG A 98 3.56 23.09 -5.64
C ARG A 98 2.16 23.58 -5.27
N LEU A 99 1.98 24.08 -4.05
CA LEU A 99 0.71 24.69 -3.63
C LEU A 99 0.34 25.94 -4.44
N THR A 100 1.31 26.59 -5.09
CA THR A 100 1.08 27.82 -5.86
C THR A 100 0.96 27.57 -7.36
N TRP A 101 1.21 26.34 -7.82
CA TRP A 101 1.08 25.95 -9.22
C TRP A 101 -0.30 26.25 -9.83
N PRO A 102 -1.44 26.07 -9.12
CA PRO A 102 -2.75 26.43 -9.69
C PRO A 102 -2.85 27.91 -10.07
N VAL A 103 -2.27 28.81 -9.27
CA VAL A 103 -2.24 30.26 -9.56
C VAL A 103 -1.36 30.53 -10.77
N GLN A 104 -0.15 29.96 -10.80
CA GLN A 104 0.78 30.10 -11.93
C GLN A 104 0.20 29.55 -13.24
N GLN A 105 -0.48 28.41 -13.19
CA GLN A 105 -1.17 27.80 -14.31
C GLN A 105 -2.28 28.71 -14.84
N ALA A 106 -3.15 29.21 -13.96
CA ALA A 106 -4.25 30.08 -14.36
C ALA A 106 -3.73 31.35 -15.06
N GLU A 107 -2.73 32.01 -14.48
CA GLU A 107 -2.11 33.20 -15.06
C GLU A 107 -1.44 32.91 -16.41
N ALA A 108 -0.65 31.84 -16.51
CA ALA A 108 0.03 31.49 -17.76
C ALA A 108 -0.94 31.13 -18.89
N LEU A 109 -2.02 30.40 -18.58
CA LEU A 109 -3.04 30.03 -19.57
C LEU A 109 -3.86 31.24 -20.02
N ALA A 110 -4.25 32.12 -19.09
CA ALA A 110 -4.93 33.37 -19.42
C ALA A 110 -4.07 34.24 -20.33
N TRP A 111 -2.80 34.46 -19.97
CA TRP A 111 -1.84 35.20 -20.79
C TRP A 111 -1.62 34.58 -22.17
N SER A 112 -1.66 33.25 -22.28
CA SER A 112 -1.52 32.57 -23.57
C SER A 112 -2.70 32.78 -24.53
N THR A 113 -3.87 33.15 -24.00
CA THR A 113 -5.08 33.44 -24.77
C THR A 113 -5.23 34.94 -25.02
N ASP A 114 -4.81 35.77 -24.07
CA ASP A 114 -4.83 37.22 -24.12
C ASP A 114 -3.55 37.77 -23.50
N SER A 115 -2.65 38.30 -24.33
CA SER A 115 -1.36 38.85 -23.88
C SER A 115 -1.47 40.07 -22.97
N SER A 116 -2.67 40.66 -22.83
CA SER A 116 -2.96 41.75 -21.90
C SER A 116 -3.45 41.30 -20.52
N ALA A 117 -3.73 39.99 -20.36
CA ALA A 117 -4.16 39.43 -19.09
C ALA A 117 -3.09 39.63 -17.99
N ALA A 118 -3.54 40.04 -16.80
CA ALA A 118 -2.66 40.29 -15.67
C ALA A 118 -2.07 38.98 -15.12
N THR A 119 -0.77 38.99 -14.82
CA THR A 119 -0.05 37.85 -14.22
C THR A 119 0.72 38.28 -12.96
N PRO A 120 0.06 38.88 -11.95
CA PRO A 120 0.76 39.49 -10.81
C PRO A 120 1.63 38.51 -10.02
N TYR A 121 1.26 37.22 -9.94
CA TYR A 121 2.07 36.23 -9.27
C TYR A 121 3.35 35.93 -10.06
N LEU A 122 3.23 35.70 -11.38
CA LEU A 122 4.39 35.53 -12.26
C LEU A 122 5.26 36.79 -12.35
N ASP A 123 4.66 37.97 -12.29
CA ASP A 123 5.37 39.25 -12.29
C ASP A 123 6.23 39.40 -11.02
N GLY A 124 5.69 39.01 -9.86
CA GLY A 124 6.44 38.96 -8.60
C GLY A 124 7.62 37.99 -8.66
N ILE A 125 7.44 36.80 -9.24
CA ILE A 125 8.53 35.84 -9.45
C ILE A 125 9.58 36.40 -10.41
N ALA A 126 9.15 37.01 -11.52
CA ALA A 126 10.06 37.59 -12.51
C ALA A 126 10.93 38.68 -11.90
N ALA A 127 10.33 39.58 -11.10
CA ALA A 127 11.02 40.64 -10.38
C ALA A 127 12.05 40.06 -9.38
N ALA A 128 11.66 39.09 -8.56
CA ALA A 128 12.57 38.45 -7.60
C ALA A 128 13.74 37.72 -8.27
N ARG A 129 13.53 37.18 -9.48
CA ARG A 129 14.56 36.48 -10.27
C ARG A 129 15.41 37.40 -11.14
N GLY A 130 15.02 38.67 -11.31
CA GLY A 130 15.70 39.60 -12.22
C GLY A 130 15.58 39.22 -13.70
N ILE A 131 14.45 38.62 -14.11
CA ILE A 131 14.18 38.25 -15.52
C ILE A 131 13.00 39.05 -16.08
N SER A 132 12.86 39.11 -17.40
CA SER A 132 11.72 39.80 -18.01
C SER A 132 10.41 39.06 -17.76
N LEU A 133 9.31 39.82 -17.71
CA LEU A 133 7.97 39.28 -17.49
C LEU A 133 7.61 38.24 -18.56
N ASP A 134 7.88 38.53 -19.84
CA ASP A 134 7.58 37.62 -20.95
C ASP A 134 8.40 36.33 -20.87
N VAL A 135 9.67 36.39 -20.48
CA VAL A 135 10.48 35.18 -20.28
C VAL A 135 9.91 34.32 -19.15
N MET A 136 9.45 34.93 -18.05
CA MET A 136 8.81 34.19 -16.97
C MET A 136 7.52 33.51 -17.44
N ARG A 137 6.63 34.26 -18.11
CA ARG A 137 5.34 33.75 -18.62
C ARG A 137 5.51 32.62 -19.63
N GLN A 138 6.43 32.76 -20.58
CA GLN A 138 6.73 31.71 -21.57
C GLN A 138 7.26 30.43 -20.90
N LYS A 139 8.19 30.56 -19.93
CA LYS A 139 8.72 29.41 -19.19
C LYS A 139 7.63 28.72 -18.37
N THR A 140 6.81 29.47 -17.65
CA THR A 140 5.68 28.91 -16.91
C THR A 140 4.70 28.21 -17.84
N LEU A 141 4.31 28.83 -18.96
CA LEU A 141 3.38 28.24 -19.91
C LEU A 141 3.90 26.93 -20.50
N ALA A 142 5.18 26.87 -20.86
CA ALA A 142 5.82 25.64 -21.33
C ALA A 142 5.77 24.53 -20.26
N GLN A 143 6.13 24.87 -19.02
CA GLN A 143 6.11 23.90 -17.91
C GLN A 143 4.68 23.43 -17.59
N VAL A 144 3.71 24.33 -17.58
CA VAL A 144 2.29 24.02 -17.37
C VAL A 144 1.77 23.05 -18.42
N ARG A 145 2.06 23.31 -19.71
CA ARG A 145 1.62 22.43 -20.80
C ARG A 145 2.23 21.04 -20.68
N LEU A 146 3.53 20.95 -20.41
CA LEU A 146 4.20 19.66 -20.21
C LEU A 146 3.63 18.91 -19.00
N PHE A 147 3.45 19.60 -17.87
CA PHE A 147 2.90 19.00 -16.67
C PHE A 147 1.47 18.47 -16.88
N LEU A 148 0.61 19.27 -17.53
CA LEU A 148 -0.76 18.84 -17.85
C LEU A 148 -0.77 17.64 -18.78
N GLN A 149 0.05 17.65 -19.84
CA GLN A 149 0.14 16.51 -20.77
C GLN A 149 0.56 15.22 -20.06
N MET A 150 1.62 15.28 -19.25
CA MET A 150 2.16 14.10 -18.55
C MET A 150 1.19 13.60 -17.48
N THR A 151 0.59 14.49 -16.69
CA THR A 151 -0.37 14.09 -15.66
C THR A 151 -1.67 13.54 -16.24
N GLN A 152 -2.16 14.08 -17.37
CA GLN A 152 -3.29 13.52 -18.10
C GLN A 152 -3.02 12.08 -18.54
N GLN A 153 -1.82 11.82 -19.09
CA GLN A 153 -1.41 10.47 -19.47
C GLN A 153 -1.37 9.53 -18.26
N PHE A 154 -0.72 9.93 -17.16
CA PHE A 154 -0.63 9.10 -15.96
C PHE A 154 -1.99 8.78 -15.34
N ILE A 155 -2.88 9.77 -15.26
CA ILE A 155 -4.23 9.60 -14.74
C ILE A 155 -5.02 8.63 -15.64
N GLY A 156 -4.95 8.81 -16.95
CA GLY A 156 -5.63 7.93 -17.91
C GLY A 156 -5.12 6.49 -17.85
N VAL A 157 -3.80 6.28 -17.78
CA VAL A 157 -3.20 4.95 -17.59
C VAL A 157 -3.69 4.32 -16.30
N ARG A 158 -3.68 5.04 -15.17
CA ARG A 158 -4.13 4.51 -13.87
C ARG A 158 -5.61 4.09 -13.92
N GLN A 159 -6.46 4.92 -14.53
CA GLN A 159 -7.89 4.63 -14.71
C GLN A 159 -8.08 3.38 -15.57
N GLY A 160 -7.43 3.30 -16.74
CA GLY A 160 -7.54 2.14 -17.62
C GLY A 160 -7.01 0.84 -16.99
N LEU A 161 -5.96 0.91 -16.16
CA LEU A 161 -5.47 -0.26 -15.42
C LEU A 161 -6.43 -0.67 -14.29
N ARG A 162 -7.04 0.29 -13.59
CA ARG A 162 -8.09 -0.01 -12.61
C ARG A 162 -9.26 -0.74 -13.27
N ASP A 163 -9.74 -0.23 -14.40
CA ASP A 163 -10.86 -0.83 -15.13
C ASP A 163 -10.54 -2.27 -15.58
N GLN A 164 -9.28 -2.55 -15.96
CA GLN A 164 -8.81 -3.90 -16.29
C GLN A 164 -8.79 -4.84 -15.07
N ILE A 165 -8.37 -4.36 -13.90
CA ILE A 165 -8.37 -5.15 -12.66
C ILE A 165 -9.81 -5.48 -12.24
N ASP A 166 -10.72 -4.51 -12.33
CA ASP A 166 -12.11 -4.66 -11.90
C ASP A 166 -12.85 -5.76 -12.69
N VAL A 167 -12.53 -5.94 -13.99
CA VAL A 167 -13.14 -6.97 -14.84
C VAL A 167 -12.35 -8.29 -14.92
N ALA A 168 -11.16 -8.38 -14.32
CA ALA A 168 -10.32 -9.57 -14.40
C ALA A 168 -10.95 -10.76 -13.66
N ALA A 169 -11.11 -11.89 -14.35
CA ALA A 169 -11.81 -13.08 -13.84
C ALA A 169 -10.90 -14.20 -13.31
N SER A 170 -9.57 -13.97 -13.29
CA SER A 170 -8.60 -14.96 -12.81
C SER A 170 -7.40 -14.28 -12.16
N GLU A 171 -6.70 -15.01 -11.29
CA GLU A 171 -5.46 -14.54 -10.68
C GLU A 171 -4.42 -14.14 -11.73
N ALA A 172 -4.26 -14.93 -12.79
CA ALA A 172 -3.33 -14.64 -13.87
C ALA A 172 -3.69 -13.34 -14.60
N ALA A 173 -4.97 -13.08 -14.84
CA ALA A 173 -5.43 -11.84 -15.46
C ALA A 173 -5.20 -10.63 -14.55
N VAL A 174 -5.48 -10.75 -13.26
CA VAL A 174 -5.20 -9.68 -12.28
C VAL A 174 -3.71 -9.35 -12.26
N LYS A 175 -2.86 -10.36 -12.08
CA LYS A 175 -1.39 -10.18 -12.00
C LYS A 175 -0.75 -9.65 -13.27
N ALA A 176 -1.41 -9.79 -14.42
CA ALA A 176 -0.92 -9.26 -15.70
C ALA A 176 -1.09 -7.73 -15.81
N VAL A 177 -1.96 -7.10 -15.01
CA VAL A 177 -2.21 -5.66 -15.07
C VAL A 177 -1.12 -4.91 -14.31
N VAL A 178 -0.13 -4.41 -15.04
CA VAL A 178 1.05 -3.75 -14.47
C VAL A 178 1.14 -2.28 -14.88
N TRP A 179 1.60 -1.44 -13.95
CA TRP A 179 1.96 -0.06 -14.27
C TRP A 179 3.12 -0.05 -15.29
N PRO A 180 3.02 0.68 -16.41
CA PRO A 180 4.10 0.74 -17.37
C PRO A 180 5.33 1.41 -16.75
N GLY A 181 6.53 0.83 -16.95
CA GLY A 181 7.78 1.46 -16.53
C GLY A 181 7.93 2.84 -17.17
N SER A 182 8.61 3.77 -16.48
CA SER A 182 8.80 5.18 -16.87
C SER A 182 9.67 5.41 -18.13
N GLY A 183 9.64 4.50 -19.11
CA GLY A 183 10.47 4.56 -20.31
C GLY A 183 9.86 3.99 -21.59
N THR A 184 8.57 3.66 -21.66
CA THR A 184 8.00 3.19 -22.93
C THR A 184 6.53 3.52 -23.08
N GLN A 185 6.23 4.70 -23.62
CA GLN A 185 5.22 4.83 -24.68
C GLN A 185 5.74 5.87 -25.69
N ALA A 186 5.70 5.46 -26.96
CA ALA A 186 6.29 6.10 -28.13
C ALA A 186 5.66 7.43 -28.51
#